data_AF-A0A7L4RQH3-F1
#
_entry.id   AF-A0A7L4RQH3-F1
#
_cell.length_a   1.000
_cell.length_b   1.000
_cell.length_c   1.000
_cell.angle_alpha   90.00
_cell.angle_beta   90.00
_cell.angle_gamma   90.00
#
_symmetry.space_group_name_H-M   'P 1'
#
loop_
_entity.id
_entity.type
_entity.pdbx_description
1 polymer ?
#
loop_
_entity_poly.entity_id
_entity_poly.type
_entity_poly.pdbx_seq_one_letter_code
_entity_poly.pdbx_strand_id
1 'polypeptide(L)'
;MPNNLWISQLFDEQNPQKELEKKGVLSFGASKEFKYDTRCAICKGSKFLCGKDSCPILVKFYAQNRTRPLIDRLTLEGSSPPDLFIGRMGYPYVNIGPLIPPIIGDTSMLGTPEMWSGKTIEEIVDFRFQLVRGKYRVNVKDVDGGKIVERTRELALSKAPTEVDAEFRKKPVGRISLDDEVQPFGPSAPLKNIDITYSTTDHKIDKAFSDTDLRASEAVISLYENNVLVSRIQKAFSAGLFGIEKNRKFVPTRWSITAVDSMLSKNLLEDVKTFPLINEFRVYEHTALDNRWIILMIPSAWSYELIEAWYPKTIWNPDGREIAIFSDAEGYEGRTEYPDIGGCYFSARLAVSEQLSRERRQAAAIVMREAHPGYIMPVGVWNVREAVRNAMKNPHMNFASLKESFAYIFSKFDISINTWIRSSKLLQDLIFQKRIKDYL
;
A
#
# COMPACT_ATOMS: atom_id res chain seq x y z
N MET A 1 5.93 22.08 10.33
CA MET A 1 5.66 21.75 8.91
C MET A 1 6.30 22.83 8.06
N PRO A 2 7.25 22.47 7.18
CA PRO A 2 7.17 22.97 5.80
C PRO A 2 7.40 21.93 4.67
N ASN A 3 7.69 20.65 4.95
CA ASN A 3 8.11 19.73 3.86
C ASN A 3 7.03 18.79 3.29
N ASN A 4 5.74 18.99 3.56
CA ASN A 4 4.66 18.07 3.11
C ASN A 4 3.38 18.81 2.64
N LEU A 5 3.51 19.82 1.78
CA LEU A 5 2.38 20.63 1.27
C LEU A 5 1.30 19.80 0.54
N TRP A 6 1.64 18.64 -0.02
CA TRP A 6 0.67 17.74 -0.65
C TRP A 6 -0.14 16.88 0.33
N ILE A 7 0.28 16.75 1.61
CA ILE A 7 -0.53 16.01 2.59
C ILE A 7 -1.88 16.71 2.81
N SER A 8 -1.93 18.05 2.75
CA SER A 8 -3.20 18.80 2.70
C SER A 8 -4.00 18.49 1.43
N GLN A 9 -3.34 18.34 0.28
CA GLN A 9 -3.99 17.99 -0.99
C GLN A 9 -4.68 16.62 -0.94
N LEU A 10 -4.08 15.63 -0.24
CA LEU A 10 -4.74 14.34 0.03
C LEU A 10 -6.06 14.46 0.80
N PHE A 11 -6.21 15.49 1.64
CA PHE A 11 -7.43 15.77 2.40
C PHE A 11 -8.45 16.59 1.59
N ASP A 12 -7.99 17.39 0.64
CA ASP A 12 -8.78 18.29 -0.21
C ASP A 12 -9.25 17.65 -1.53
N GLU A 13 -8.68 16.51 -1.94
CA GLU A 13 -9.08 15.72 -3.11
C GLU A 13 -10.41 14.97 -2.89
N GLN A 14 -11.47 15.75 -2.77
CA GLN A 14 -12.84 15.30 -2.91
C GLN A 14 -13.21 15.39 -4.39
N ASN A 15 -13.27 14.23 -5.04
CA ASN A 15 -13.90 13.95 -6.34
C ASN A 15 -12.91 13.73 -7.51
N PRO A 16 -12.51 12.47 -7.80
CA PRO A 16 -11.62 12.13 -8.93
C PRO A 16 -12.16 12.52 -10.32
N GLN A 17 -13.41 12.98 -10.40
CA GLN A 17 -14.04 13.44 -11.64
C GLN A 17 -13.67 14.90 -12.00
N LYS A 18 -13.33 15.74 -11.01
CA LYS A 18 -12.95 17.16 -11.24
C LYS A 18 -11.50 17.36 -11.68
N GLU A 19 -10.62 16.40 -11.40
CA GLU A 19 -9.21 16.46 -11.83
C GLU A 19 -9.03 16.16 -13.31
N LEU A 20 -9.82 15.22 -13.85
CA LEU A 20 -9.78 14.84 -15.27
C LEU A 20 -10.21 16.00 -16.17
N GLU A 21 -11.12 16.87 -15.71
CA GLU A 21 -11.56 18.06 -16.46
C GLU A 21 -10.53 19.20 -16.44
N LYS A 22 -9.70 19.31 -15.39
CA LYS A 22 -8.73 20.41 -15.24
C LYS A 22 -7.43 20.20 -16.01
N LYS A 23 -7.01 18.95 -16.27
CA LYS A 23 -5.69 18.65 -16.85
C LYS A 23 -5.62 18.64 -18.38
N GLY A 24 -6.70 19.00 -19.10
CA GLY A 24 -6.65 19.19 -20.56
C GLY A 24 -6.11 17.99 -21.33
N VAL A 25 -6.25 16.78 -20.78
CA VAL A 25 -5.82 15.54 -21.43
C VAL A 25 -6.84 15.27 -22.53
N LEU A 26 -6.34 15.18 -23.76
CA LEU A 26 -7.10 14.87 -24.97
C LEU A 26 -8.19 13.83 -24.69
N SER A 27 -9.42 14.27 -24.94
CA SER A 27 -10.65 13.52 -24.79
C SER A 27 -10.62 12.24 -25.62
N PHE A 28 -10.28 11.12 -24.99
CA PHE A 28 -10.90 9.84 -25.35
C PHE A 28 -12.10 9.66 -24.44
N GLY A 29 -13.28 9.96 -25.00
CA GLY A 29 -14.55 9.82 -24.32
C GLY A 29 -14.75 8.39 -23.84
N ALA A 30 -14.85 8.25 -22.52
CA ALA A 30 -15.61 7.18 -21.90
C ALA A 30 -16.28 7.78 -20.67
N SER A 31 -17.56 8.13 -20.83
CA SER A 31 -18.49 8.22 -19.71
C SER A 31 -18.30 7.00 -18.82
N LYS A 32 -17.99 7.19 -17.54
CA LYS A 32 -18.00 6.14 -16.51
C LYS A 32 -19.45 5.74 -16.23
N GLU A 33 -20.09 5.11 -17.21
CA GLU A 33 -21.08 4.08 -16.91
C GLU A 33 -20.31 2.88 -16.35
N PHE A 34 -20.73 2.39 -15.19
CA PHE A 34 -20.25 1.13 -14.63
C PHE A 34 -20.56 0.00 -15.62
N LYS A 35 -19.65 -0.26 -16.57
CA LYS A 35 -19.75 -1.38 -17.50
C LYS A 35 -19.47 -2.65 -16.71
N TYR A 36 -20.54 -3.30 -16.26
CA TYR A 36 -20.48 -4.73 -16.00
C TYR A 36 -19.92 -5.38 -17.26
N ASP A 37 -18.76 -6.00 -17.15
CA ASP A 37 -18.22 -6.74 -18.27
C ASP A 37 -19.15 -7.91 -18.56
N THR A 38 -19.97 -7.78 -19.60
CA THR A 38 -20.91 -8.82 -20.06
C THR A 38 -20.16 -10.11 -20.41
N ARG A 39 -18.85 -10.04 -20.67
CA ARG A 39 -17.97 -11.21 -20.83
C ARG A 39 -17.97 -12.09 -19.58
N CYS A 40 -18.04 -11.53 -18.37
CA CYS A 40 -18.07 -12.31 -17.12
C CYS A 40 -19.33 -13.18 -17.02
N ALA A 41 -20.49 -12.67 -17.43
CA ALA A 41 -21.75 -13.42 -17.44
C ALA A 41 -21.72 -14.60 -18.42
N ILE A 42 -21.04 -14.45 -19.56
CA ILE A 42 -20.84 -15.50 -20.55
C ILE A 42 -19.74 -16.49 -20.12
N CYS A 43 -18.68 -15.98 -19.51
CA CYS A 43 -17.52 -16.74 -19.05
C CYS A 43 -17.87 -17.70 -17.90
N LYS A 44 -18.72 -17.25 -16.97
CA LYS A 44 -19.10 -17.97 -15.73
C LYS A 44 -17.88 -18.51 -14.96
N GLY A 45 -16.75 -17.81 -15.06
CA GLY A 45 -15.47 -18.18 -14.44
C GLY A 45 -14.79 -19.44 -14.98
N SER A 46 -15.29 -20.04 -16.07
CA SER A 46 -14.76 -21.30 -16.64
C SER A 46 -14.00 -21.12 -17.96
N LYS A 47 -14.30 -20.03 -18.70
CA LYS A 47 -13.78 -19.79 -20.05
C LYS A 47 -12.62 -18.80 -20.11
N PHE A 48 -12.27 -18.17 -18.98
CA PHE A 48 -11.23 -17.14 -18.85
C PHE A 48 -11.25 -16.07 -19.96
N LEU A 49 -12.44 -15.59 -20.32
CA LEU A 49 -12.62 -14.61 -21.42
C LEU A 49 -11.94 -13.26 -21.15
N CYS A 50 -11.66 -12.94 -19.88
CA CYS A 50 -10.87 -11.77 -19.49
C CYS A 50 -9.36 -11.97 -19.69
N GLY A 51 -8.91 -13.19 -20.02
CA GLY A 51 -7.51 -13.51 -20.27
C GLY A 51 -6.61 -13.56 -19.05
N LYS A 52 -7.18 -13.54 -17.84
CA LYS A 52 -6.49 -13.78 -16.57
C LYS A 52 -6.31 -15.29 -16.35
N ASP A 53 -5.25 -15.65 -15.64
CA ASP A 53 -4.90 -17.06 -15.37
C ASP A 53 -5.90 -17.75 -14.44
N SER A 54 -6.57 -16.98 -13.58
CA SER A 54 -7.67 -17.45 -12.75
C SER A 54 -8.77 -16.40 -12.61
N CYS A 55 -9.98 -16.81 -12.23
CA CYS A 55 -11.13 -15.91 -12.15
C CYS A 55 -11.21 -15.23 -10.77
N PRO A 56 -11.00 -13.90 -10.65
CA PRO A 56 -11.05 -13.20 -9.37
C PRO A 56 -12.38 -13.33 -8.65
N ILE A 57 -13.48 -13.35 -9.41
CA ILE A 57 -14.84 -13.50 -8.89
C ILE A 57 -14.99 -14.85 -8.19
N LEU A 58 -14.47 -15.94 -8.78
CA LEU A 58 -14.53 -17.27 -8.16
C LEU A 58 -13.64 -17.34 -6.92
N VAL A 59 -12.43 -16.78 -6.97
CA VAL A 59 -11.53 -16.72 -5.79
C VAL A 59 -12.24 -16.00 -4.63
N LYS A 60 -12.83 -14.82 -4.88
CA LYS A 60 -13.64 -14.08 -3.89
C LYS A 60 -14.86 -14.87 -3.41
N PHE A 61 -15.54 -15.58 -4.32
CA PHE A 61 -16.72 -16.39 -4.01
C PHE A 61 -16.41 -17.56 -3.08
N TYR A 62 -15.35 -18.33 -3.37
CA TYR A 62 -14.95 -19.44 -2.52
C TYR A 62 -14.46 -18.95 -1.15
N ALA A 63 -13.67 -17.87 -1.10
CA ALA A 63 -13.26 -17.26 0.16
C ALA A 63 -14.47 -16.81 0.99
N GLN A 64 -15.45 -16.13 0.37
CA GLN A 64 -16.67 -15.71 1.04
C GLN A 64 -17.52 -16.88 1.54
N ASN A 65 -17.66 -17.96 0.76
CA ASN A 65 -18.45 -19.12 1.14
C ASN A 65 -17.82 -19.91 2.30
N ARG A 66 -16.48 -19.92 2.41
CA ARG A 66 -15.80 -20.46 3.59
C ARG A 66 -16.14 -19.67 4.85
N THR A 67 -16.12 -18.33 4.78
CA THR A 67 -16.39 -17.50 5.95
C THR A 67 -17.88 -17.41 6.32
N ARG A 68 -18.78 -17.46 5.33
CA ARG A 68 -20.22 -17.16 5.52
C ARG A 68 -20.91 -17.97 6.64
N PRO A 69 -20.77 -19.31 6.73
CA PRO A 69 -21.37 -20.09 7.81
C PRO A 69 -20.90 -19.66 9.20
N LEU A 70 -19.66 -19.17 9.31
CA LEU A 70 -19.04 -18.77 10.58
C LEU A 70 -19.57 -17.41 11.10
N ILE A 71 -20.18 -16.61 10.23
CA ILE A 71 -20.58 -15.22 10.53
C ILE A 71 -22.08 -14.96 10.37
N ASP A 72 -22.90 -16.00 10.14
CA ASP A 72 -24.35 -15.89 9.94
C ASP A 72 -25.13 -15.66 11.27
N ARG A 73 -24.64 -14.70 12.06
CA ARG A 73 -25.08 -14.37 13.41
C ARG A 73 -24.96 -12.87 13.67
N LEU A 74 -25.62 -12.40 14.73
CA LEU A 74 -25.56 -11.00 15.16
C LEU A 74 -24.39 -10.73 16.12
N THR A 75 -23.87 -11.77 16.76
CA THR A 75 -22.69 -11.71 17.62
C THR A 75 -21.51 -12.38 16.93
N LEU A 76 -20.31 -11.89 17.19
CA LEU A 76 -19.06 -12.45 16.69
C LEU A 76 -18.01 -12.35 17.78
N GLU A 77 -17.40 -13.48 18.08
CA GLU A 77 -16.27 -13.61 18.99
C GLU A 77 -15.05 -14.04 18.16
N GLY A 78 -13.90 -13.46 18.45
CA GLY A 78 -12.64 -13.92 17.89
C GLY A 78 -11.44 -13.05 18.23
N SER A 79 -10.26 -13.56 17.93
CA SER A 79 -8.98 -12.91 18.19
C SER A 79 -8.62 -11.98 17.04
N SER A 80 -8.83 -10.67 17.18
CA SER A 80 -8.43 -9.67 16.19
C SER A 80 -6.90 -9.54 16.13
N PRO A 81 -6.26 -9.49 14.94
CA PRO A 81 -4.80 -9.33 14.77
C PRO A 81 -4.34 -7.88 14.96
N PRO A 82 -4.72 -7.32 16.11
CA PRO A 82 -5.13 -5.92 16.33
C PRO A 82 -5.21 -5.07 15.07
N ASP A 83 -6.10 -5.45 14.15
CA ASP A 83 -6.28 -4.71 12.90
C ASP A 83 -7.60 -3.95 12.92
N LEU A 84 -7.59 -2.79 12.26
CA LEU A 84 -8.70 -1.84 12.26
C LEU A 84 -8.83 -1.21 10.88
N PHE A 85 -10.03 -0.74 10.57
CA PHE A 85 -10.29 -0.09 9.30
C PHE A 85 -10.99 1.24 9.50
N ILE A 86 -10.40 2.29 8.93
CA ILE A 86 -10.95 3.64 8.94
C ILE A 86 -11.22 4.03 7.49
N GLY A 87 -12.50 4.15 7.17
CA GLY A 87 -12.96 4.49 5.83
C GLY A 87 -12.68 5.94 5.46
N ARG A 88 -12.62 6.21 4.15
CA ARG A 88 -12.54 7.59 3.60
C ARG A 88 -13.88 8.17 3.18
N MET A 89 -14.87 7.30 2.94
CA MET A 89 -16.17 7.71 2.42
C MET A 89 -16.96 8.46 3.49
N GLY A 90 -17.45 9.66 3.14
CA GLY A 90 -18.23 10.51 4.03
C GLY A 90 -17.42 11.46 4.90
N TYR A 91 -16.11 11.60 4.67
CA TYR A 91 -15.22 12.52 5.39
C TYR A 91 -15.86 13.93 5.49
N PRO A 92 -15.87 14.56 6.68
CA PRO A 92 -15.16 14.19 7.92
C PRO A 92 -15.88 13.15 8.80
N TYR A 93 -17.04 12.61 8.39
CA TYR A 93 -17.73 11.55 9.12
C TYR A 93 -17.46 10.18 8.51
N VAL A 94 -16.56 9.43 9.13
CA VAL A 94 -16.03 8.17 8.59
C VAL A 94 -16.56 6.97 9.36
N ASN A 95 -16.53 5.80 8.72
CA ASN A 95 -16.75 4.54 9.43
C ASN A 95 -15.43 4.04 10.00
N ILE A 96 -15.39 3.80 11.30
CA ILE A 96 -14.30 3.15 12.01
C ILE A 96 -14.75 1.78 12.52
N GLY A 97 -13.81 0.89 12.76
CA GLY A 97 -14.08 -0.33 13.51
C GLY A 97 -12.98 -1.39 13.38
N PRO A 98 -13.06 -2.42 14.22
CA PRO A 98 -12.10 -3.51 14.25
C PRO A 98 -12.27 -4.45 13.05
N LEU A 99 -11.23 -5.22 12.79
CA LEU A 99 -11.23 -6.38 11.92
C LEU A 99 -11.21 -7.65 12.76
N ILE A 100 -12.35 -8.34 12.86
CA ILE A 100 -12.51 -9.48 13.75
C ILE A 100 -12.68 -10.75 12.91
N PRO A 101 -11.80 -11.75 13.03
CA PRO A 101 -12.00 -13.03 12.39
C PRO A 101 -12.86 -13.96 13.28
N PRO A 102 -13.64 -14.90 12.72
CA PRO A 102 -14.47 -15.84 13.49
C PRO A 102 -13.65 -17.02 14.04
N ILE A 103 -12.46 -16.76 14.57
CA ILE A 103 -11.53 -17.75 15.13
C ILE A 103 -10.85 -17.15 16.37
N ILE A 104 -10.56 -18.01 17.35
CA ILE A 104 -9.81 -17.68 18.57
C ILE A 104 -8.41 -18.29 18.45
N GLY A 105 -7.38 -17.54 18.86
CA GLY A 105 -5.98 -17.97 18.84
C GLY A 105 -5.05 -16.97 18.16
N ASP A 106 -3.90 -17.44 17.68
CA ASP A 106 -2.95 -16.59 16.99
C ASP A 106 -3.43 -16.26 15.57
N THR A 107 -3.92 -15.04 15.40
CA THR A 107 -4.39 -14.52 14.11
C THR A 107 -3.42 -13.53 13.49
N SER A 108 -2.20 -13.38 14.01
CA SER A 108 -1.21 -12.38 13.57
C SER A 108 -0.99 -12.39 12.06
N MET A 109 -1.01 -13.59 11.45
CA MET A 109 -0.88 -13.77 10.00
C MET A 109 -2.02 -13.13 9.20
N LEU A 110 -3.19 -12.86 9.77
CA LEU A 110 -4.30 -12.21 9.06
C LEU A 110 -4.14 -10.69 8.94
N GLY A 111 -3.31 -10.07 9.78
CA GLY A 111 -3.21 -8.62 9.91
C GLY A 111 -1.79 -8.05 9.78
N THR A 112 -0.80 -8.87 9.42
CA THR A 112 0.62 -8.46 9.36
C THR A 112 1.19 -8.63 7.95
N PRO A 113 1.09 -7.61 7.08
CA PRO A 113 1.56 -7.70 5.70
C PRO A 113 3.03 -8.07 5.54
N GLU A 114 3.89 -7.71 6.50
CA GLU A 114 5.31 -8.08 6.52
C GLU A 114 5.52 -9.62 6.57
N MET A 115 4.51 -10.40 6.97
CA MET A 115 4.53 -11.87 7.01
C MET A 115 3.94 -12.52 5.74
N TRP A 116 3.44 -11.75 4.78
CA TRP A 116 2.76 -12.28 3.58
C TRP A 116 3.69 -12.58 2.41
N SER A 117 5.00 -12.38 2.56
CA SER A 117 5.96 -12.76 1.53
C SER A 117 5.89 -14.27 1.26
N GLY A 118 5.84 -14.64 -0.02
CA GLY A 118 5.72 -16.03 -0.48
C GLY A 118 4.29 -16.61 -0.44
N LYS A 119 3.30 -15.84 0.00
CA LYS A 119 1.88 -16.25 -0.04
C LYS A 119 1.28 -16.05 -1.42
N THR A 120 0.31 -16.91 -1.76
CA THR A 120 -0.47 -16.83 -3.01
C THR A 120 -1.55 -15.73 -2.92
N ILE A 121 -2.08 -15.30 -4.07
CA ILE A 121 -3.19 -14.32 -4.10
C ILE A 121 -4.40 -14.91 -3.36
N GLU A 122 -4.67 -16.20 -3.53
CA GLU A 122 -5.76 -16.94 -2.90
C GLU A 122 -5.64 -16.92 -1.37
N GLU A 123 -4.46 -17.21 -0.81
CA GLU A 123 -4.21 -17.13 0.64
C GLU A 123 -4.43 -15.72 1.18
N ILE A 124 -3.93 -14.69 0.48
CA ILE A 124 -4.13 -13.29 0.87
C ILE A 124 -5.61 -12.92 0.85
N VAL A 125 -6.34 -13.34 -0.19
CA VAL A 125 -7.80 -13.15 -0.27
C VAL A 125 -8.48 -13.83 0.91
N ASP A 126 -8.11 -15.07 1.22
CA ASP A 126 -8.65 -15.79 2.37
C ASP A 126 -8.40 -15.07 3.70
N PHE A 127 -7.22 -14.50 3.89
CA PHE A 127 -6.96 -13.69 5.09
C PHE A 127 -7.91 -12.50 5.17
N ARG A 128 -8.10 -11.78 4.07
CA ARG A 128 -8.97 -10.58 4.01
C ARG A 128 -10.44 -10.90 4.16
N PHE A 129 -10.90 -12.05 3.66
CA PHE A 129 -12.31 -12.47 3.76
C PHE A 129 -12.68 -13.07 5.11
N GLN A 130 -11.71 -13.54 5.89
CA GLN A 130 -11.93 -13.94 7.29
C GLN A 130 -12.16 -12.73 8.20
N LEU A 131 -11.57 -11.59 7.89
CA LEU A 131 -11.67 -10.38 8.71
C LEU A 131 -13.00 -9.65 8.52
N VAL A 132 -13.91 -9.79 9.50
CA VAL A 132 -15.18 -9.07 9.55
C VAL A 132 -14.97 -7.64 10.01
N ARG A 133 -15.45 -6.69 9.21
CA ARG A 133 -15.40 -5.25 9.51
C ARG A 133 -16.59 -4.80 10.32
N GLY A 134 -16.33 -4.40 11.57
CA GLY A 134 -17.24 -3.55 12.31
C GLY A 134 -17.29 -2.14 11.73
N LYS A 135 -18.49 -1.54 11.65
CA LYS A 135 -18.68 -0.17 11.18
C LYS A 135 -19.39 0.67 12.23
N TYR A 136 -18.73 1.73 12.68
CA TYR A 136 -19.29 2.77 13.53
C TYR A 136 -18.98 4.13 12.91
N ARG A 137 -20.00 4.97 12.73
CA ARG A 137 -19.85 6.27 12.08
C ARG A 137 -19.53 7.33 13.11
N VAL A 138 -18.40 8.01 12.95
CA VAL A 138 -17.90 9.03 13.88
C VAL A 138 -17.25 10.18 13.12
N ASN A 139 -17.17 11.36 13.74
CA ASN A 139 -16.37 12.45 13.21
C ASN A 139 -14.88 12.14 13.41
N VAL A 140 -14.03 12.44 12.43
CA VAL A 140 -12.58 12.18 12.56
C VAL A 140 -11.91 12.85 13.74
N LYS A 141 -12.44 13.98 14.24
CA LYS A 141 -11.88 14.71 15.39
C LYS A 141 -12.32 14.13 16.74
N ASP A 142 -13.32 13.26 16.75
CA ASP A 142 -13.91 12.70 17.96
C ASP A 142 -13.18 11.41 18.36
N VAL A 143 -11.89 11.55 18.69
CA VAL A 143 -10.97 10.44 19.03
C VAL A 143 -11.10 9.94 20.48
N ASP A 144 -11.87 10.67 21.29
CA ASP A 144 -12.16 10.36 22.69
C ASP A 144 -13.67 10.05 22.93
N GLY A 145 -14.49 10.10 21.87
CA GLY A 145 -15.94 10.01 21.95
C GLY A 145 -16.52 8.61 22.08
N GLY A 146 -16.65 8.13 23.32
CA GLY A 146 -17.53 7.02 23.67
C GLY A 146 -16.93 5.61 23.53
N LYS A 147 -17.66 4.62 24.07
CA LYS A 147 -17.14 3.25 24.29
C LYS A 147 -16.54 2.59 23.04
N ILE A 148 -17.17 2.71 21.87
CA ILE A 148 -16.67 2.07 20.64
C ILE A 148 -15.34 2.69 20.19
N VAL A 149 -15.19 4.01 20.34
CA VAL A 149 -13.95 4.73 20.02
C VAL A 149 -12.83 4.30 20.97
N GLU A 150 -13.12 4.26 22.27
CA GLU A 150 -12.17 3.80 23.30
C GLU A 150 -11.68 2.38 23.03
N ARG A 151 -12.60 1.43 22.77
CA ARG A 151 -12.23 0.04 22.44
C ARG A 151 -11.45 -0.06 21.11
N THR A 152 -11.80 0.76 20.11
CA THR A 152 -11.03 0.80 18.85
C THR A 152 -9.60 1.27 19.08
N ARG A 153 -9.41 2.25 19.97
CA ARG A 153 -8.09 2.74 20.39
C ARG A 153 -7.32 1.70 21.20
N GLU A 154 -7.96 1.03 22.15
CA GLU A 154 -7.36 -0.07 22.92
C GLU A 154 -6.87 -1.20 22.00
N LEU A 155 -7.65 -1.54 20.97
CA LEU A 155 -7.22 -2.49 19.96
C LEU A 155 -6.00 -2.00 19.18
N ALA A 156 -5.95 -0.72 18.81
CA ALA A 156 -4.82 -0.12 18.09
C ALA A 156 -3.52 -0.08 18.94
N LEU A 157 -3.65 0.00 20.26
CA LEU A 157 -2.55 -0.07 21.22
C LEU A 157 -2.05 -1.50 21.46
N SER A 158 -2.79 -2.51 21.00
CA SER A 158 -2.47 -3.90 21.29
C SER A 158 -1.27 -4.41 20.48
N LYS A 159 -0.49 -5.32 21.10
CA LYS A 159 0.71 -5.94 20.53
C LYS A 159 0.45 -7.30 19.90
N ALA A 160 -0.35 -8.13 20.57
CA ALA A 160 -0.70 -9.47 20.14
C ALA A 160 -2.18 -9.54 19.75
N PRO A 161 -2.63 -10.63 19.09
CA PRO A 161 -4.04 -10.89 18.87
C PRO A 161 -4.88 -10.71 20.13
N THR A 162 -5.94 -9.94 20.02
CA THR A 162 -6.79 -9.49 21.13
C THR A 162 -8.16 -10.13 20.99
N GLU A 163 -8.68 -10.74 22.05
CA GLU A 163 -10.03 -11.31 22.05
C GLU A 163 -11.07 -10.20 22.07
N VAL A 164 -11.92 -10.20 21.04
CA VAL A 164 -12.95 -9.17 20.83
C VAL A 164 -14.31 -9.83 20.67
N ASP A 165 -15.26 -9.32 21.44
CA ASP A 165 -16.68 -9.62 21.30
C ASP A 165 -17.38 -8.45 20.62
N ALA A 166 -18.02 -8.71 19.49
CA ALA A 166 -18.79 -7.71 18.75
C ALA A 166 -20.26 -8.12 18.60
N GLU A 167 -21.14 -7.16 18.88
CA GLU A 167 -22.56 -7.27 18.57
C GLU A 167 -22.88 -6.32 17.41
N PHE A 168 -23.57 -6.83 16.39
CA PHE A 168 -23.94 -6.09 15.18
C PHE A 168 -25.43 -5.79 15.14
N ARG A 169 -25.79 -4.65 14.53
CA ARG A 169 -27.21 -4.28 14.27
C ARG A 169 -27.88 -5.15 13.21
N LYS A 170 -27.06 -5.77 12.35
CA LYS A 170 -27.48 -6.72 11.32
C LYS A 170 -26.34 -7.70 11.08
N LYS A 171 -26.67 -8.87 10.55
CA LYS A 171 -25.69 -9.89 10.23
C LYS A 171 -24.60 -9.35 9.30
N PRO A 172 -23.31 -9.66 9.53
CA PRO A 172 -22.23 -9.35 8.60
C PRO A 172 -22.50 -9.93 7.20
N VAL A 173 -22.38 -9.09 6.18
CA VAL A 173 -22.55 -9.52 4.78
C VAL A 173 -21.32 -9.14 3.98
N GLY A 174 -20.76 -10.14 3.28
CA GLY A 174 -19.79 -9.93 2.21
C GLY A 174 -20.52 -9.58 0.92
N ARG A 175 -20.13 -8.49 0.27
CA ARG A 175 -20.54 -8.21 -1.10
C ARG A 175 -19.38 -8.58 -2.00
N ILE A 176 -19.56 -9.60 -2.83
CA ILE A 176 -18.64 -9.85 -3.94
C ILE A 176 -18.97 -8.76 -4.97
N SER A 177 -18.10 -7.77 -5.06
CA SER A 177 -18.11 -6.92 -6.23
C SER A 177 -17.69 -7.78 -7.42
N LEU A 178 -18.47 -7.76 -8.49
CA LEU A 178 -18.08 -8.32 -9.79
C LEU A 178 -16.97 -7.48 -10.46
N ASP A 179 -16.55 -6.42 -9.79
CA ASP A 179 -15.41 -5.58 -10.14
C ASP A 179 -14.11 -6.19 -9.59
N ASP A 180 -13.19 -6.46 -10.51
CA ASP A 180 -11.88 -7.02 -10.23
C ASP A 180 -10.87 -5.94 -9.83
N GLU A 181 -11.19 -4.65 -9.96
CA GLU A 181 -10.34 -3.48 -9.63
C GLU A 181 -10.36 -3.11 -8.14
N VAL A 182 -11.22 -3.77 -7.35
CA VAL A 182 -11.37 -3.50 -5.91
C VAL A 182 -10.62 -4.54 -5.08
N GLN A 183 -9.78 -4.05 -4.16
CA GLN A 183 -9.08 -4.87 -3.18
C GLN A 183 -10.07 -5.80 -2.44
N PRO A 184 -9.72 -7.07 -2.17
CA PRO A 184 -10.57 -7.95 -1.40
C PRO A 184 -10.81 -7.34 -0.01
N PHE A 185 -12.09 -7.14 0.31
CA PHE A 185 -12.54 -6.72 1.62
C PHE A 185 -13.46 -7.78 2.21
N GLY A 186 -13.22 -8.11 3.48
CA GLY A 186 -14.10 -8.99 4.19
C GLY A 186 -15.51 -8.44 4.43
N PRO A 187 -16.41 -9.32 4.89
CA PRO A 187 -17.78 -9.01 5.30
C PRO A 187 -17.84 -7.81 6.23
N SER A 188 -18.98 -7.12 6.26
CA SER A 188 -19.12 -5.98 7.17
C SER A 188 -20.53 -5.80 7.69
N ALA A 189 -20.63 -5.25 8.90
CA ALA A 189 -21.89 -4.84 9.50
C ALA A 189 -21.73 -3.62 10.42
N PRO A 190 -22.79 -2.81 10.58
CA PRO A 190 -22.85 -1.77 11.60
C PRO A 190 -22.74 -2.36 13.01
N LEU A 191 -21.85 -1.81 13.81
CA LEU A 191 -21.67 -2.19 15.21
C LEU A 191 -22.84 -1.68 16.06
N LYS A 192 -23.26 -2.51 17.01
CA LYS A 192 -24.13 -2.15 18.13
C LYS A 192 -23.30 -2.00 19.40
N ASN A 193 -22.43 -2.96 19.67
CA ASN A 193 -21.53 -2.95 20.83
C ASN A 193 -20.22 -3.68 20.49
N ILE A 194 -19.16 -3.36 21.22
CA ILE A 194 -17.87 -4.04 21.18
C ILE A 194 -17.32 -4.12 22.59
N ASP A 195 -16.74 -5.25 22.94
CA ASP A 195 -15.94 -5.40 24.14
C ASP A 195 -14.62 -6.12 23.85
N ILE A 196 -13.65 -5.84 24.71
CA ILE A 196 -12.31 -6.42 24.65
C ILE A 196 -12.07 -7.09 25.99
N THR A 197 -11.88 -8.40 25.97
CA THR A 197 -11.73 -9.21 27.19
C THR A 197 -10.30 -9.11 27.74
N TYR A 198 -9.32 -9.26 26.84
CA TYR A 198 -7.90 -9.21 27.19
C TYR A 198 -7.10 -8.57 26.05
N SER A 199 -6.36 -7.50 26.36
CA SER A 199 -5.47 -6.80 25.45
C SER A 199 -4.05 -6.74 26.00
N THR A 200 -3.05 -6.90 25.12
CA THR A 200 -1.64 -6.74 25.48
C THR A 200 -1.14 -5.40 24.97
N THR A 201 -0.90 -4.43 25.85
CA THR A 201 -0.47 -3.10 25.41
C THR A 201 0.96 -3.11 24.85
N ASP A 202 1.17 -2.49 23.69
CA ASP A 202 2.51 -2.19 23.22
C ASP A 202 3.04 -0.93 23.89
N HIS A 203 3.93 -1.10 24.87
CA HIS A 203 4.52 -0.01 25.62
C HIS A 203 5.19 1.07 24.75
N LYS A 204 5.69 0.73 23.55
CA LYS A 204 6.31 1.73 22.66
C LYS A 204 5.24 2.65 22.06
N ILE A 205 4.15 2.06 21.56
CA ILE A 205 3.02 2.80 20.98
C ILE A 205 2.29 3.57 22.08
N ASP A 206 2.08 2.94 23.23
CA ASP A 206 1.43 3.54 24.39
C ASP A 206 2.21 4.74 24.95
N LYS A 207 3.55 4.64 25.01
CA LYS A 207 4.40 5.78 25.34
C LYS A 207 4.24 6.94 24.34
N ALA A 208 4.22 6.64 23.04
CA ALA A 208 4.01 7.65 22.01
C ALA A 208 2.59 8.26 22.03
N PHE A 209 1.59 7.49 22.45
CA PHE A 209 0.21 7.97 22.64
C PHE A 209 0.06 8.81 23.91
N SER A 210 0.74 8.43 24.99
CA SER A 210 0.68 9.13 26.29
C SER A 210 1.37 10.50 26.24
N ASP A 211 2.31 10.71 25.33
CA ASP A 211 2.93 12.01 25.09
C ASP A 211 1.98 12.91 24.28
N THR A 212 1.33 13.85 24.96
CA THR A 212 0.33 14.76 24.41
C THR A 212 0.93 15.90 23.57
N ASP A 213 2.25 16.13 23.66
CA ASP A 213 2.96 17.21 22.97
C ASP A 213 3.83 16.69 21.81
N LEU A 214 4.07 15.38 21.73
CA LEU A 214 4.83 14.74 20.67
C LEU A 214 4.16 14.90 19.29
N ARG A 215 4.92 15.36 18.31
CA ARG A 215 4.42 15.48 16.94
C ARG A 215 4.26 14.11 16.30
N ALA A 216 3.24 13.96 15.45
CA ALA A 216 2.94 12.67 14.84
C ALA A 216 4.09 12.12 13.98
N SER A 217 4.85 13.01 13.32
CA SER A 217 6.04 12.62 12.56
C SER A 217 7.15 12.07 13.45
N GLU A 218 7.40 12.72 14.59
CA GLU A 218 8.44 12.31 15.55
C GLU A 218 8.06 10.97 16.20
N ALA A 219 6.78 10.78 16.55
CA ALA A 219 6.27 9.50 17.03
C ALA A 219 6.49 8.38 16.00
N VAL A 220 6.13 8.61 14.73
CA VAL A 220 6.31 7.63 13.65
C VAL A 220 7.77 7.24 13.46
N ILE A 221 8.67 8.24 13.42
CA ILE A 221 10.12 8.01 13.27
C ILE A 221 10.67 7.24 14.47
N SER A 222 10.37 7.68 15.69
CA SER A 222 10.87 7.04 16.91
C SER A 222 10.39 5.59 17.03
N LEU A 223 9.13 5.29 16.71
CA LEU A 223 8.62 3.92 16.73
C LEU A 223 9.33 3.03 15.70
N TYR A 224 9.58 3.56 14.51
CA TYR A 224 10.30 2.86 13.46
C TYR A 224 11.75 2.54 13.86
N GLU A 225 12.49 3.52 14.39
CA GLU A 225 13.84 3.33 14.92
C GLU A 225 13.88 2.30 16.06
N ASN A 226 12.81 2.22 16.85
CA ASN A 226 12.63 1.21 17.89
C ASN A 226 12.13 -0.14 17.35
N ASN A 227 12.24 -0.41 16.05
CA ASN A 227 11.87 -1.68 15.40
C ASN A 227 10.38 -2.06 15.54
N VAL A 228 9.48 -1.09 15.62
CA VAL A 228 8.04 -1.36 15.47
C VAL A 228 7.72 -1.54 13.99
N LEU A 229 6.97 -2.60 13.66
CA LEU A 229 6.58 -2.88 12.27
C LEU A 229 5.83 -1.70 11.64
N VAL A 230 6.13 -1.40 10.38
CA VAL A 230 5.53 -0.28 9.64
C VAL A 230 4.01 -0.41 9.58
N SER A 231 3.48 -1.61 9.36
CA SER A 231 2.03 -1.86 9.38
C SER A 231 1.38 -1.53 10.73
N ARG A 232 2.08 -1.76 11.84
CA ARG A 232 1.58 -1.42 13.19
C ARG A 232 1.60 0.09 13.42
N ILE A 233 2.65 0.77 12.99
CA ILE A 233 2.72 2.24 13.00
C ILE A 233 1.58 2.83 12.16
N GLN A 234 1.30 2.28 10.98
CA GLN A 234 0.20 2.70 10.11
C GLN A 234 -1.17 2.55 10.76
N LYS A 235 -1.42 1.43 11.46
CA LYS A 235 -2.68 1.18 12.20
C LYS A 235 -2.85 2.18 13.34
N ALA A 236 -1.82 2.36 14.17
CA ALA A 236 -1.83 3.32 15.27
C ALA A 236 -2.01 4.77 14.79
N PHE A 237 -1.32 5.15 13.71
CA PHE A 237 -1.48 6.46 13.08
C PHE A 237 -2.91 6.65 12.54
N SER A 238 -3.49 5.62 11.90
CA SER A 238 -4.87 5.62 11.43
C SER A 238 -5.86 5.85 12.58
N ALA A 239 -5.66 5.17 13.71
CA ALA A 239 -6.48 5.30 14.91
C ALA A 239 -6.34 6.65 15.65
N GLY A 240 -5.51 7.58 15.15
CA GLY A 240 -5.34 8.90 15.76
C GLY A 240 -4.50 8.88 17.04
N LEU A 241 -3.65 7.86 17.23
CA LEU A 241 -2.84 7.73 18.45
C LEU A 241 -1.67 8.70 18.53
N PHE A 242 -1.28 9.33 17.41
CA PHE A 242 -0.07 10.14 17.35
C PHE A 242 -0.37 11.61 17.04
N GLY A 243 0.46 12.49 17.61
CA GLY A 243 0.38 13.93 17.42
C GLY A 243 -0.06 14.67 18.67
N ILE A 244 0.07 16.00 18.59
CA ILE A 244 -0.38 16.91 19.63
C ILE A 244 -1.86 16.65 19.91
N GLU A 245 -2.22 16.44 21.17
CA GLU A 245 -3.54 15.98 21.62
C GLU A 245 -4.69 16.70 20.92
N LYS A 246 -4.67 18.04 20.92
CA LYS A 246 -5.70 18.89 20.29
C LYS A 246 -5.87 18.71 18.78
N ASN A 247 -4.88 18.12 18.11
CA ASN A 247 -4.85 17.90 16.67
C ASN A 247 -5.01 16.42 16.29
N ARG A 248 -5.15 15.52 17.27
CA ARG A 248 -5.37 14.09 16.99
C ARG A 248 -6.69 13.90 16.24
N LYS A 249 -6.64 13.02 15.25
CA LYS A 249 -7.80 12.68 14.43
C LYS A 249 -7.65 11.28 13.87
N PHE A 250 -8.78 10.61 13.64
CA PHE A 250 -8.81 9.44 12.79
C PHE A 250 -8.36 9.80 11.38
N VAL A 251 -7.44 9.00 10.84
CA VAL A 251 -6.95 9.13 9.47
C VAL A 251 -7.37 7.90 8.68
N PRO A 252 -8.07 8.04 7.55
CA PRO A 252 -8.39 6.92 6.67
C PRO A 252 -7.20 6.03 6.38
N THR A 253 -7.38 4.72 6.48
CA THR A 253 -6.28 3.74 6.44
C THR A 253 -5.40 3.89 5.19
N ARG A 254 -6.01 4.18 4.04
CA ARG A 254 -5.27 4.42 2.78
C ARG A 254 -4.33 5.64 2.88
N TRP A 255 -4.77 6.71 3.52
CA TRP A 255 -3.95 7.91 3.71
C TRP A 255 -2.87 7.68 4.76
N SER A 256 -3.16 6.91 5.83
CA SER A 256 -2.18 6.55 6.85
C SER A 256 -1.00 5.77 6.28
N ILE A 257 -1.26 4.80 5.38
CA ILE A 257 -0.20 4.05 4.69
C ILE A 257 0.75 5.01 3.97
N THR A 258 0.19 5.87 3.12
CA THR A 258 0.99 6.84 2.35
C THR A 258 1.71 7.84 3.24
N ALA A 259 1.05 8.36 4.27
CA ALA A 259 1.61 9.36 5.17
C ALA A 259 2.80 8.79 5.96
N VAL A 260 2.66 7.59 6.53
CA VAL A 260 3.74 6.93 7.28
C VAL A 260 4.91 6.60 6.35
N ASP A 261 4.65 5.97 5.19
CA ASP A 261 5.72 5.61 4.25
C ASP A 261 6.47 6.86 3.75
N SER A 262 5.75 7.96 3.52
CA SER A 262 6.35 9.24 3.16
C SER A 262 7.21 9.84 4.29
N MET A 263 6.70 9.88 5.53
CA MET A 263 7.44 10.41 6.67
C MET A 263 8.73 9.64 6.93
N LEU A 264 8.65 8.30 6.94
CA LEU A 264 9.79 7.43 7.16
C LEU A 264 10.83 7.55 6.05
N SER A 265 10.39 7.50 4.78
CA SER A 265 11.32 7.64 3.66
C SER A 265 12.00 9.01 3.64
N LYS A 266 11.28 10.10 3.94
CA LYS A 266 11.90 11.43 4.03
C LYS A 266 12.96 11.52 5.11
N ASN A 267 12.68 10.99 6.31
CA ASN A 267 13.64 10.96 7.41
C ASN A 267 14.91 10.20 7.04
N LEU A 268 14.77 8.98 6.49
CA LEU A 268 15.91 8.17 6.05
C LEU A 268 16.72 8.87 4.95
N LEU A 269 16.05 9.61 4.07
CA LEU A 269 16.71 10.32 2.97
C LEU A 269 17.52 11.53 3.42
N GLU A 270 17.25 12.12 4.58
CA GLU A 270 18.10 13.17 5.15
C GLU A 270 19.52 12.64 5.38
N ASP A 271 19.65 11.44 5.94
CA ASP A 271 20.94 10.79 6.14
C ASP A 271 21.53 10.25 4.83
N VAL A 272 20.73 9.54 4.02
CA VAL A 272 21.21 8.90 2.77
C VAL A 272 21.88 9.90 1.84
N LYS A 273 21.36 11.12 1.75
CA LYS A 273 21.93 12.18 0.91
C LYS A 273 23.33 12.63 1.34
N THR A 274 23.71 12.39 2.60
CA THR A 274 25.05 12.71 3.14
C THR A 274 26.07 11.59 2.93
N PHE A 275 25.60 10.38 2.63
CA PHE A 275 26.47 9.21 2.51
C PHE A 275 27.25 9.17 1.19
N PRO A 276 28.42 8.48 1.18
CA PRO A 276 29.18 8.29 -0.04
C PRO A 276 28.38 7.52 -1.09
N LEU A 277 28.61 7.87 -2.36
CA LEU A 277 27.98 7.19 -3.48
C LEU A 277 28.39 5.72 -3.54
N ILE A 278 27.52 4.86 -4.07
CA ILE A 278 27.95 3.57 -4.61
C ILE A 278 28.91 3.78 -5.79
N ASN A 279 29.74 2.78 -6.06
CA ASN A 279 30.79 2.82 -7.07
C ASN A 279 30.49 1.94 -8.29
N GLU A 280 29.39 1.18 -8.27
CA GLU A 280 28.93 0.33 -9.37
C GLU A 280 27.44 0.46 -9.62
N PHE A 281 26.99 0.00 -10.79
CA PHE A 281 25.56 -0.19 -11.05
C PHE A 281 25.13 -1.51 -10.42
N ARG A 282 24.02 -1.48 -9.67
CA ARG A 282 23.49 -2.67 -9.01
C ARG A 282 22.09 -2.96 -9.51
N VAL A 283 21.84 -4.21 -9.88
CA VAL A 283 20.51 -4.68 -10.30
C VAL A 283 20.02 -5.73 -9.31
N TYR A 284 18.86 -5.45 -8.72
CA TYR A 284 18.14 -6.37 -7.85
C TYR A 284 16.90 -6.89 -8.56
N GLU A 285 16.55 -8.14 -8.30
CA GLU A 285 15.41 -8.80 -8.92
C GLU A 285 14.52 -9.48 -7.88
N HIS A 286 13.22 -9.45 -8.13
CA HIS A 286 12.26 -10.26 -7.40
C HIS A 286 11.03 -10.55 -8.26
N THR A 287 10.41 -11.70 -8.04
CA THR A 287 9.13 -12.04 -8.65
C THR A 287 8.18 -12.52 -7.56
N ALA A 288 7.01 -11.90 -7.48
CA ALA A 288 5.98 -12.25 -6.50
C ALA A 288 4.60 -11.87 -7.03
N LEU A 289 3.61 -12.73 -6.79
CA LEU A 289 2.21 -12.53 -7.21
C LEU A 289 2.10 -12.17 -8.70
N ASP A 290 2.89 -12.82 -9.55
CA ASP A 290 2.98 -12.56 -10.99
C ASP A 290 3.37 -11.11 -11.37
N ASN A 291 4.09 -10.45 -10.45
CA ASN A 291 4.75 -9.18 -10.72
C ASN A 291 6.26 -9.41 -10.77
N ARG A 292 6.90 -8.90 -11.82
CA ARG A 292 8.36 -8.87 -11.96
C ARG A 292 8.86 -7.51 -11.51
N TRP A 293 9.80 -7.51 -10.58
CA TRP A 293 10.40 -6.32 -10.00
C TRP A 293 11.88 -6.30 -10.34
N ILE A 294 12.33 -5.18 -10.90
CA ILE A 294 13.74 -4.91 -11.11
C ILE A 294 14.06 -3.56 -10.50
N ILE A 295 15.09 -3.51 -9.66
CA ILE A 295 15.56 -2.26 -9.07
C ILE A 295 16.97 -2.00 -9.53
N LEU A 296 17.16 -0.89 -10.22
CA LEU A 296 18.46 -0.40 -10.66
C LEU A 296 18.93 0.69 -9.70
N MET A 297 20.07 0.47 -9.05
CA MET A 297 20.81 1.53 -8.36
C MET A 297 21.96 2.03 -9.23
N ILE A 298 22.10 3.34 -9.29
CA ILE A 298 23.06 4.06 -10.14
C ILE A 298 24.01 4.87 -9.26
N PRO A 299 25.33 4.86 -9.54
CA PRO A 299 26.34 5.65 -8.83
C PRO A 299 26.17 7.15 -9.09
N SER A 300 25.18 7.76 -8.42
CA SER A 300 24.81 9.16 -8.55
C SER A 300 24.15 9.69 -7.28
N ALA A 301 24.08 11.01 -7.15
CA ALA A 301 23.33 11.64 -6.09
C ALA A 301 21.87 11.19 -6.10
N TRP A 302 21.24 11.22 -4.93
CA TRP A 302 19.87 10.73 -4.77
C TRP A 302 18.92 11.33 -5.80
N SER A 303 18.26 10.44 -6.51
CA SER A 303 17.06 10.68 -7.29
C SER A 303 16.32 9.36 -7.39
N TYR A 304 15.00 9.42 -7.54
CA TYR A 304 14.19 8.21 -7.44
C TYR A 304 13.04 8.23 -8.44
N GLU A 305 12.80 7.10 -9.09
CA GLU A 305 11.67 6.90 -9.99
C GLU A 305 11.05 5.52 -9.78
N LEU A 306 9.72 5.49 -9.78
CA LEU A 306 8.93 4.26 -9.89
C LEU A 306 8.26 4.24 -11.26
N ILE A 307 8.39 3.12 -11.97
CA ILE A 307 7.75 2.90 -13.26
C ILE A 307 6.97 1.60 -13.17
N GLU A 308 5.67 1.67 -13.45
CA GLU A 308 4.77 0.52 -13.48
C GLU A 308 4.27 0.27 -14.91
N ALA A 309 4.55 -0.92 -15.42
CA ALA A 309 4.05 -1.43 -16.69
C ALA A 309 2.96 -2.47 -16.44
N TRP A 310 1.77 -2.21 -16.99
CA TRP A 310 0.58 -3.03 -16.86
C TRP A 310 0.28 -3.72 -18.19
N TYR A 311 0.47 -5.04 -18.24
CA TYR A 311 0.23 -5.81 -19.45
C TYR A 311 -1.26 -5.82 -19.85
N PRO A 312 -1.60 -6.00 -21.13
CA PRO A 312 -2.97 -6.29 -21.54
C PRO A 312 -3.61 -7.38 -20.66
N LYS A 313 -4.92 -7.27 -20.41
CA LYS A 313 -5.71 -8.21 -19.60
C LYS A 313 -5.39 -8.19 -18.10
N THR A 314 -4.56 -7.25 -17.64
CA THR A 314 -4.34 -7.01 -16.21
C THR A 314 -5.41 -6.10 -15.64
N ILE A 315 -5.44 -5.96 -14.31
CA ILE A 315 -6.44 -5.19 -13.57
C ILE A 315 -6.55 -3.74 -14.06
N TRP A 316 -5.41 -3.07 -14.24
CA TRP A 316 -5.37 -1.65 -14.63
C TRP A 316 -5.14 -1.45 -16.12
N ASN A 317 -5.18 -2.54 -16.90
CA ASN A 317 -5.16 -2.52 -18.35
C ASN A 317 -6.02 -3.67 -18.96
N PRO A 318 -7.32 -3.76 -18.60
CA PRO A 318 -8.14 -4.94 -18.90
C PRO A 318 -8.47 -5.08 -20.39
N ASP A 319 -8.72 -3.97 -21.06
CA ASP A 319 -9.09 -3.91 -22.49
C ASP A 319 -7.99 -3.32 -23.38
N GLY A 320 -6.82 -3.03 -22.81
CA GLY A 320 -5.70 -2.50 -23.59
C GLY A 320 -5.16 -3.51 -24.57
N ARG A 321 -4.80 -3.02 -25.75
CA ARG A 321 -4.09 -3.79 -26.77
C ARG A 321 -2.57 -3.70 -26.63
N GLU A 322 -2.12 -2.66 -25.94
CA GLU A 322 -0.71 -2.35 -25.68
C GLU A 322 -0.48 -2.28 -24.17
N ILE A 323 0.78 -2.33 -23.77
CA ILE A 323 1.19 -2.25 -22.36
C ILE A 323 1.07 -0.79 -21.91
N ALA A 324 0.31 -0.56 -20.84
CA ALA A 324 0.15 0.76 -20.25
C ALA A 324 1.29 1.02 -19.25
N ILE A 325 2.03 2.12 -19.42
CA ILE A 325 3.18 2.45 -18.57
C ILE A 325 2.94 3.80 -17.91
N PHE A 326 3.11 3.84 -16.59
CA PHE A 326 3.06 5.05 -15.79
C PHE A 326 4.37 5.20 -15.02
N SER A 327 4.86 6.43 -14.90
CA SER A 327 6.08 6.74 -14.17
C SER A 327 5.89 7.98 -13.31
N ASP A 328 6.56 7.97 -12.18
CA ASP A 328 6.68 9.11 -11.29
C ASP A 328 8.11 9.20 -10.79
N ALA A 329 8.72 10.38 -10.92
CA ALA A 329 10.12 10.62 -10.54
C ALA A 329 10.26 11.77 -9.54
N GLU A 330 11.39 11.79 -8.83
CA GLU A 330 11.86 12.91 -8.02
C GLU A 330 13.37 13.09 -8.15
N GLY A 331 13.80 14.35 -8.14
CA GLY A 331 15.22 14.70 -8.05
C GLY A 331 15.69 14.76 -6.59
N TYR A 332 16.85 15.35 -6.39
CA TYR A 332 17.47 15.47 -5.07
C TYR A 332 16.57 16.16 -4.04
N GLU A 333 15.86 17.23 -4.43
CA GLU A 333 14.95 17.96 -3.53
C GLU A 333 13.62 17.23 -3.23
N GLY A 334 13.34 16.12 -3.92
CA GLY A 334 12.08 15.39 -3.80
C GLY A 334 10.92 16.04 -4.56
N ARG A 335 9.69 15.53 -4.34
CA ARG A 335 8.46 16.05 -4.96
C ARG A 335 7.74 17.10 -4.13
N THR A 336 7.19 18.09 -4.82
CA THR A 336 6.21 19.05 -4.28
C THR A 336 4.77 18.58 -4.45
N GLU A 337 4.49 17.81 -5.51
CA GLU A 337 3.16 17.30 -5.87
C GLU A 337 3.01 15.80 -5.57
N TYR A 338 1.76 15.39 -5.35
CA TYR A 338 1.42 13.99 -5.15
C TYR A 338 1.69 13.16 -6.44
N PRO A 339 2.26 11.95 -6.33
CA PRO A 339 2.50 11.09 -7.49
C PRO A 339 1.19 10.55 -8.09
N ASP A 340 1.11 10.51 -9.42
CA ASP A 340 -0.03 9.97 -10.16
C ASP A 340 -0.21 8.45 -9.89
N ILE A 341 0.89 7.70 -9.74
CA ILE A 341 0.91 6.28 -9.33
C ILE A 341 0.42 6.10 -7.88
N GLY A 342 0.40 7.18 -7.09
CA GLY A 342 -0.14 7.22 -5.74
C GLY A 342 0.72 6.50 -4.70
N GLY A 343 0.06 5.76 -3.79
CA GLY A 343 0.72 5.23 -2.58
C GLY A 343 1.88 4.25 -2.85
N CYS A 344 1.84 3.53 -3.97
CA CYS A 344 2.90 2.60 -4.39
C CYS A 344 4.26 3.32 -4.50
N TYR A 345 4.26 4.58 -4.94
CA TYR A 345 5.46 5.41 -5.06
C TYR A 345 6.21 5.52 -3.74
N PHE A 346 5.50 5.91 -2.66
CA PHE A 346 6.10 6.11 -1.34
C PHE A 346 6.52 4.79 -0.69
N SER A 347 5.75 3.72 -0.92
CA SER A 347 6.05 2.39 -0.39
C SER A 347 7.31 1.79 -0.98
N ALA A 348 7.51 1.91 -2.30
CA ALA A 348 8.77 1.52 -2.94
C ALA A 348 9.92 2.45 -2.50
N ARG A 349 9.69 3.77 -2.43
CA ARG A 349 10.71 4.74 -1.97
C ARG A 349 11.21 4.42 -0.57
N LEU A 350 10.31 4.07 0.35
CA LEU A 350 10.67 3.66 1.70
C LEU A 350 11.62 2.47 1.66
N ALA A 351 11.26 1.40 0.95
CA ALA A 351 12.10 0.20 0.83
C ALA A 351 13.50 0.52 0.25
N VAL A 352 13.58 1.39 -0.75
CA VAL A 352 14.87 1.85 -1.31
C VAL A 352 15.68 2.63 -0.28
N SER A 353 15.06 3.59 0.41
CA SER A 353 15.73 4.42 1.42
C SER A 353 16.23 3.59 2.61
N GLU A 354 15.50 2.55 3.00
CA GLU A 354 15.91 1.60 4.04
C GLU A 354 17.20 0.88 3.66
N GLN A 355 17.29 0.39 2.41
CA GLN A 355 18.49 -0.30 1.93
C GLN A 355 19.72 0.61 1.94
N LEU A 356 19.59 1.81 1.34
CA LEU A 356 20.68 2.77 1.24
C LEU A 356 21.13 3.27 2.62
N SER A 357 20.18 3.50 3.53
CA SER A 357 20.47 3.88 4.92
C SER A 357 21.24 2.78 5.64
N ARG A 358 20.79 1.51 5.51
CA ARG A 358 21.45 0.35 6.10
C ARG A 358 22.89 0.17 5.63
N GLU A 359 23.14 0.37 4.34
CA GLU A 359 24.48 0.26 3.75
C GLU A 359 25.35 1.51 3.98
N ARG A 360 24.76 2.59 4.48
CA ARG A 360 25.37 3.92 4.56
C ARG A 360 25.96 4.33 3.21
N ARG A 361 25.13 4.25 2.17
CA ARG A 361 25.47 4.62 0.80
C ARG A 361 24.38 5.47 0.18
N GLN A 362 24.75 6.17 -0.88
CA GLN A 362 23.85 6.97 -1.71
C GLN A 362 23.84 6.45 -3.14
N ALA A 363 22.68 6.48 -3.77
CA ALA A 363 22.50 6.15 -5.17
C ALA A 363 21.27 6.85 -5.74
N ALA A 364 21.22 7.02 -7.05
CA ALA A 364 19.95 7.17 -7.74
C ALA A 364 19.30 5.78 -7.89
N ALA A 365 17.98 5.69 -7.82
CA ALA A 365 17.26 4.43 -7.85
C ALA A 365 16.06 4.46 -8.79
N ILE A 366 15.96 3.44 -9.65
CA ILE A 366 14.83 3.25 -10.55
C ILE A 366 14.20 1.90 -10.24
N VAL A 367 12.96 1.92 -9.76
CA VAL A 367 12.15 0.74 -9.49
C VAL A 367 11.24 0.50 -10.68
N MET A 368 11.43 -0.62 -11.35
CA MET A 368 10.63 -1.06 -12.49
C MET A 368 9.78 -2.25 -12.09
N ARG A 369 8.49 -2.16 -12.40
CA ARG A 369 7.52 -3.22 -12.14
C ARG A 369 6.79 -3.59 -13.42
N GLU A 370 6.79 -4.87 -13.75
CA GLU A 370 5.85 -5.44 -14.72
C GLU A 370 4.78 -6.23 -13.98
N ALA A 371 3.52 -5.86 -14.17
CA ALA A 371 2.38 -6.63 -13.72
C ALA A 371 1.82 -7.45 -14.89
N HIS A 372 1.74 -8.77 -14.70
CA HIS A 372 1.29 -9.72 -15.71
C HIS A 372 -0.14 -10.24 -15.41
N PRO A 373 -0.80 -10.91 -16.37
CA PRO A 373 -2.22 -11.29 -16.26
C PRO A 373 -2.57 -12.24 -15.09
N GLY A 374 -1.59 -12.97 -14.54
CA GLY A 374 -1.74 -13.76 -13.32
C GLY A 374 -1.79 -12.92 -12.04
N TYR A 375 -1.49 -11.61 -12.09
CA TYR A 375 -1.85 -10.67 -11.03
C TYR A 375 -3.33 -10.29 -11.16
N ILE A 376 -4.19 -11.24 -10.77
CA ILE A 376 -5.61 -11.25 -11.13
C ILE A 376 -6.45 -10.16 -10.43
N MET A 377 -6.02 -9.68 -9.26
CA MET A 377 -6.71 -8.65 -8.46
C MET A 377 -5.74 -7.86 -7.55
N PRO A 378 -6.08 -6.62 -7.14
CA PRO A 378 -5.18 -5.82 -6.33
C PRO A 378 -5.17 -6.29 -4.87
N VAL A 379 -3.99 -6.67 -4.35
CA VAL A 379 -3.87 -7.18 -2.98
C VAL A 379 -3.54 -6.10 -1.94
N GLY A 380 -3.12 -4.91 -2.39
CA GLY A 380 -2.81 -3.75 -1.55
C GLY A 380 -1.38 -3.23 -1.74
N VAL A 381 -1.16 -2.01 -1.27
CA VAL A 381 0.12 -1.27 -1.45
C VAL A 381 1.30 -1.94 -0.73
N TRP A 382 1.03 -2.70 0.34
CA TRP A 382 2.05 -3.47 1.06
C TRP A 382 2.87 -4.37 0.14
N ASN A 383 2.26 -4.93 -0.92
CA ASN A 383 2.94 -5.82 -1.87
C ASN A 383 4.14 -5.11 -2.51
N VAL A 384 4.00 -3.82 -2.84
CA VAL A 384 5.07 -3.01 -3.43
C VAL A 384 6.23 -2.87 -2.46
N ARG A 385 5.94 -2.47 -1.21
CA ARG A 385 6.97 -2.29 -0.17
C ARG A 385 7.73 -3.60 0.10
N GLU A 386 6.99 -4.68 0.33
CA GLU A 386 7.60 -5.96 0.68
C GLU A 386 8.32 -6.61 -0.52
N ALA A 387 7.82 -6.46 -1.75
CA ALA A 387 8.51 -6.95 -2.95
C ALA A 387 9.85 -6.25 -3.16
N VAL A 388 9.90 -4.91 -3.03
CA VAL A 388 11.14 -4.14 -3.14
C VAL A 388 12.11 -4.47 -1.99
N ARG A 389 11.61 -4.60 -0.75
CA ARG A 389 12.43 -5.06 0.39
C ARG A 389 13.02 -6.45 0.13
N ASN A 390 12.24 -7.38 -0.39
CA ASN A 390 12.73 -8.74 -0.67
C ASN A 390 13.72 -8.77 -1.82
N ALA A 391 13.51 -7.99 -2.87
CA ALA A 391 14.49 -7.81 -3.94
C ALA A 391 15.84 -7.34 -3.38
N MET A 392 15.83 -6.34 -2.49
CA MET A 392 17.04 -5.76 -1.91
C MET A 392 17.67 -6.56 -0.76
N LYS A 393 16.97 -7.58 -0.24
CA LYS A 393 17.57 -8.58 0.66
C LYS A 393 18.41 -9.61 -0.08
N ASN A 394 18.09 -9.88 -1.35
CA ASN A 394 18.85 -10.81 -2.18
C ASN A 394 20.14 -10.16 -2.70
N PRO A 395 21.18 -10.97 -3.03
CA PRO A 395 22.37 -10.45 -3.69
C PRO A 395 22.02 -9.75 -5.00
N HIS A 396 22.59 -8.57 -5.22
CA HIS A 396 22.48 -7.85 -6.48
C HIS A 396 23.54 -8.31 -7.49
N MET A 397 23.25 -8.07 -8.76
CA MET A 397 24.24 -8.16 -9.82
C MET A 397 24.94 -6.81 -10.00
N ASN A 398 26.27 -6.87 -10.17
CA ASN A 398 27.12 -5.70 -10.33
C ASN A 398 27.50 -5.51 -11.79
N PHE A 399 27.47 -4.25 -12.24
CA PHE A 399 27.88 -3.88 -13.59
C PHE A 399 28.79 -2.65 -13.54
N ALA A 400 29.78 -2.63 -14.43
CA ALA A 400 30.72 -1.51 -14.52
C ALA A 400 30.11 -0.32 -15.28
N SER A 401 29.12 -0.57 -16.14
CA SER A 401 28.51 0.47 -16.97
C SER A 401 26.98 0.39 -17.02
N LEU A 402 26.37 1.54 -17.34
CA LEU A 402 24.94 1.64 -17.61
C LEU A 402 24.53 0.67 -18.74
N LYS A 403 25.33 0.60 -19.81
CA LYS A 403 25.07 -0.25 -20.97
C LYS A 403 24.99 -1.74 -20.61
N GLU A 404 25.91 -2.22 -19.77
CA GLU A 404 25.91 -3.61 -19.29
C GLU A 404 24.69 -3.89 -18.41
N SER A 405 24.40 -2.99 -17.45
CA SER A 405 23.22 -3.14 -16.59
C SER A 405 21.92 -3.14 -17.39
N PHE A 406 21.81 -2.31 -18.42
CA PHE A 406 20.65 -2.27 -19.32
C PHE A 406 20.54 -3.55 -20.14
N ALA A 407 21.63 -4.02 -20.76
CA ALA A 407 21.63 -5.27 -21.51
C ALA A 407 21.11 -6.43 -20.64
N TYR A 408 21.49 -6.44 -19.36
CA TYR A 408 20.98 -7.40 -18.40
C TYR A 408 19.49 -7.19 -18.07
N ILE A 409 19.08 -5.98 -17.67
CA ILE A 409 17.69 -5.66 -17.30
C ILE A 409 16.72 -5.98 -18.45
N PHE A 410 17.03 -5.54 -19.66
CA PHE A 410 16.16 -5.73 -20.83
C PHE A 410 16.21 -7.16 -21.40
N SER A 411 17.16 -8.00 -20.95
CA SER A 411 17.06 -9.45 -21.19
C SER A 411 15.97 -10.11 -20.35
N LYS A 412 15.47 -9.44 -19.31
CA LYS A 412 14.45 -9.94 -18.39
C LYS A 412 13.05 -9.46 -18.72
N PHE A 413 12.92 -8.33 -19.40
CA PHE A 413 11.64 -7.71 -19.75
C PHE A 413 11.23 -8.06 -21.17
N ASP A 414 9.93 -8.30 -21.38
CA ASP A 414 9.40 -8.50 -22.74
C ASP A 414 9.17 -7.16 -23.46
N ILE A 415 9.08 -6.06 -22.69
CA ILE A 415 8.95 -4.70 -23.20
C ILE A 415 10.29 -4.19 -23.74
N SER A 416 10.25 -3.55 -24.92
CA SER A 416 11.43 -2.97 -25.55
C SER A 416 12.09 -1.90 -24.67
N ILE A 417 13.43 -1.86 -24.69
CA ILE A 417 14.25 -0.83 -24.04
C ILE A 417 13.79 0.60 -24.37
N ASN A 418 13.43 0.86 -25.63
CA ASN A 418 13.02 2.18 -26.08
C ASN A 418 11.73 2.65 -25.41
N THR A 419 10.82 1.72 -25.11
CA THR A 419 9.56 2.05 -24.42
C THR A 419 9.86 2.47 -22.98
N TRP A 420 10.69 1.70 -22.26
CA TRP A 420 11.09 2.05 -20.89
C TRP A 420 11.82 3.38 -20.81
N ILE A 421 12.75 3.65 -21.74
CA ILE A 421 13.48 4.93 -21.78
C ILE A 421 12.51 6.09 -22.04
N ARG A 422 11.57 5.96 -22.97
CA ARG A 422 10.58 7.02 -23.26
C ARG A 422 9.66 7.31 -22.09
N SER A 423 9.36 6.31 -21.28
CA SER A 423 8.52 6.47 -20.09
C SER A 423 9.28 6.93 -18.85
N SER A 424 10.61 6.81 -18.83
CA SER A 424 11.42 7.14 -17.65
C SER A 424 12.07 8.51 -17.75
N LYS A 425 11.81 9.36 -16.75
CA LYS A 425 12.50 10.64 -16.63
C LYS A 425 13.97 10.45 -16.25
N LEU A 426 14.27 9.58 -15.28
CA LEU A 426 15.65 9.38 -14.83
C LEU A 426 16.52 8.69 -15.87
N LEU A 427 15.98 7.72 -16.62
CA LEU A 427 16.73 7.12 -17.73
C LEU A 427 17.00 8.15 -18.82
N GLN A 428 16.04 9.02 -19.15
CA GLN A 428 16.25 10.11 -20.10
C GLN A 428 17.35 11.07 -19.63
N ASP A 429 17.28 11.51 -18.37
CA ASP A 429 18.30 12.38 -17.80
C ASP A 429 19.68 11.70 -17.82
N LEU A 430 19.77 10.41 -17.50
CA LEU A 430 21.04 9.67 -17.53
C LEU A 430 21.64 9.48 -18.94
N ILE A 431 20.80 9.38 -19.97
CA ILE A 431 21.24 9.13 -21.35
C ILE A 431 21.53 10.44 -22.09
N PHE A 432 20.68 11.44 -21.92
CA PHE A 432 20.71 12.67 -22.72
C PHE A 432 21.36 13.86 -22.00
N GLN A 433 21.38 13.88 -20.67
CA GLN A 433 21.99 14.95 -19.91
C GLN A 433 23.46 14.62 -19.60
N LYS A 434 24.38 15.36 -20.24
CA LYS A 434 25.81 15.28 -19.90
C LYS A 434 26.07 15.93 -18.55
N ARG A 435 26.89 15.28 -17.72
CA ARG A 435 27.30 15.83 -16.42
C ARG A 435 28.49 16.75 -16.62
N ILE A 436 28.68 17.71 -15.72
CA ILE A 436 29.84 18.62 -15.74
C ILE A 436 31.17 17.83 -15.76
N LYS A 437 31.21 16.68 -15.07
CA LYS A 437 32.38 15.78 -15.06
C LYS A 437 32.70 15.15 -16.41
N ASP A 438 31.76 15.13 -17.35
CA ASP A 438 31.99 14.60 -18.71
C ASP A 438 32.62 15.65 -19.64
N TYR A 439 32.77 16.89 -19.15
CA TYR A 439 33.41 18.02 -19.84
C TYR A 439 34.74 18.45 -19.21
N LEU A 440 35.09 17.87 -18.05
CA LEU A 440 36.36 18.06 -17.35
C LEU A 440 37.28 16.88 -17.68
#